data_AF-F0NXP9-F1
#
_entry.id   AF-F0NXP9-F1
#
_cell.length_a   1.000
_cell.length_b   1.000
_cell.length_c   1.000
_cell.angle_alpha   90.00
_cell.angle_beta   90.00
_cell.angle_gamma   90.00
#
_symmetry.space_group_name_H-M   'P 1'
#
loop_
_entity.id
_entity.type
_entity.pdbx_description
1 polymer ?
#
loop_
_entity_poly.entity_id
_entity_poly.type
_entity_poly.pdbx_seq_one_letter_code
_entity_poly.pdbx_strand_id
1 'polypeptide(L)'
;MCNKKKSIKTKIGIIATPLILLFAYRVKVPLRDKLEYFVESLFTFTPLAFIFAILQRWFDANSLFAISLVGVLVTNGLVGGYFHYKKGTFDLPTFVKKNIEMIAYTFVVYYCLYVLHENIKETFSTNLFLALINVTSLLFPVSKICKNVFILSDGRHPPEFLMVKLYNFQKRGDLQEFFESKKD
;
A
#
# COMPACT_ATOMS: atom_id res chain seq x y z
N MET A 1 -26.78 -1.55 -0.21
CA MET A 1 -26.66 -2.10 1.17
C MET A 1 -26.49 -3.63 1.26
N CYS A 2 -26.51 -4.40 0.16
CA CYS A 2 -26.47 -5.86 0.22
C CYS A 2 -25.04 -6.47 0.40
N ASN A 3 -23.98 -5.71 0.13
CA ASN A 3 -22.60 -6.23 0.15
C ASN A 3 -21.92 -6.18 1.54
N LYS A 4 -22.30 -5.21 2.39
CA LYS A 4 -21.76 -5.05 3.76
C LYS A 4 -22.16 -6.20 4.68
N LYS A 5 -23.41 -6.70 4.53
CA LYS A 5 -23.91 -7.89 5.24
C LYS A 5 -23.19 -9.18 4.84
N LYS A 6 -22.75 -9.31 3.58
CA LYS A 6 -22.01 -10.48 3.11
C LYS A 6 -20.60 -10.53 3.72
N SER A 7 -19.88 -9.39 3.75
CA SER A 7 -18.55 -9.27 4.38
C SER A 7 -18.58 -9.55 5.89
N ILE A 8 -19.61 -9.07 6.61
CA ILE A 8 -19.79 -9.37 8.04
C ILE A 8 -20.05 -10.87 8.25
N LYS A 9 -20.89 -11.50 7.42
CA LYS A 9 -21.18 -12.94 7.49
C LYS A 9 -19.94 -13.80 7.23
N THR A 10 -19.06 -13.41 6.30
CA THR A 10 -17.81 -14.14 6.05
C THR A 10 -16.81 -13.98 7.20
N LYS A 11 -16.72 -12.78 7.80
CA LYS A 11 -15.88 -12.53 8.99
C LYS A 11 -16.38 -13.28 10.23
N ILE A 12 -17.70 -13.31 10.45
CA ILE A 12 -18.34 -14.13 11.48
C ILE A 12 -18.10 -15.62 11.19
N GLY A 13 -18.19 -16.05 9.93
CA GLY A 13 -17.91 -17.44 9.53
C GLY A 13 -16.52 -17.91 9.90
N ILE A 14 -15.47 -17.12 9.62
CA ILE A 14 -14.07 -17.47 9.92
C ILE A 14 -13.80 -17.52 11.43
N ILE A 15 -14.40 -16.60 12.21
CA ILE A 15 -14.32 -16.59 13.68
C ILE A 15 -15.17 -17.70 14.31
N ALA A 16 -16.30 -18.04 13.67
CA ALA A 16 -17.21 -19.05 14.15
C ALA A 16 -16.75 -20.48 13.81
N THR A 17 -15.88 -20.70 12.82
CA THR A 17 -15.38 -22.05 12.47
C THR A 17 -14.78 -22.79 13.68
N PRO A 18 -13.87 -22.21 14.49
CA PRO A 18 -13.38 -22.87 15.71
C PRO A 18 -14.47 -23.09 16.79
N LEU A 19 -15.41 -22.15 16.93
CA LEU A 19 -16.59 -22.31 17.82
C LEU A 19 -17.52 -23.43 17.34
N ILE A 20 -17.77 -23.52 16.04
CA ILE A 20 -18.59 -24.54 15.40
C ILE A 20 -17.91 -25.90 15.52
N LEU A 21 -16.58 -26.00 15.42
CA LEU A 21 -15.83 -27.23 15.67
C LEU A 21 -15.90 -27.68 17.14
N LEU A 22 -15.84 -26.73 18.08
CA LEU A 22 -15.98 -27.03 19.52
C LEU A 22 -17.39 -27.55 19.85
N PHE A 23 -18.43 -26.97 19.24
CA PHE A 23 -19.83 -27.36 19.42
C PHE A 23 -20.36 -28.37 18.38
N ALA A 24 -19.53 -28.84 17.43
CA ALA A 24 -19.94 -29.80 16.41
C ALA A 24 -20.27 -31.15 17.07
N TYR A 25 -21.57 -31.46 17.15
CA TYR A 25 -22.10 -32.66 17.78
C TYR A 25 -22.07 -33.89 16.84
N ARG A 26 -21.83 -33.68 15.54
CA ARG A 26 -21.91 -34.75 14.51
C ARG A 26 -20.73 -35.71 14.48
N VAL A 27 -19.60 -35.37 15.09
CA VAL A 27 -18.42 -36.26 15.17
C VAL A 27 -18.16 -36.54 16.65
N LYS A 28 -18.12 -37.82 17.05
CA LYS A 28 -17.74 -38.28 18.39
C LYS A 28 -16.24 -38.07 18.62
N VAL A 29 -15.82 -36.81 18.63
CA VAL A 29 -14.46 -36.41 19.03
C VAL A 29 -14.49 -36.19 20.54
N PRO A 30 -13.57 -36.78 21.32
CA PRO A 30 -13.50 -36.55 22.75
C PRO A 30 -13.23 -35.05 23.04
N LEU A 31 -13.74 -34.58 24.18
CA LEU A 31 -13.70 -33.15 24.57
C LEU A 31 -12.28 -32.58 24.58
N ARG A 32 -11.28 -33.40 24.95
CA ARG A 32 -9.86 -33.07 24.95
C ARG A 32 -9.39 -32.61 23.57
N ASP A 33 -9.65 -33.41 22.54
CA ASP A 33 -9.17 -33.13 21.19
C ASP A 33 -9.90 -31.92 20.58
N LYS A 34 -11.19 -31.71 20.93
CA LYS A 34 -11.92 -30.48 20.56
C LYS A 34 -11.32 -29.21 21.17
N LEU A 35 -10.91 -29.29 22.45
CA LEU A 35 -10.22 -28.21 23.15
C LEU A 35 -8.84 -27.95 22.52
N GLU A 36 -8.12 -29.01 22.17
CA GLU A 36 -6.81 -28.94 21.52
C GLU A 36 -6.91 -28.21 20.17
N TYR A 37 -7.84 -28.61 19.29
CA TYR A 37 -8.07 -27.94 18.01
C TYR A 37 -8.55 -26.49 18.14
N PHE A 38 -9.34 -26.19 19.17
CA PHE A 38 -9.80 -24.83 19.42
C PHE A 38 -8.65 -23.92 19.86
N VAL A 39 -7.80 -24.41 20.77
CA VAL A 39 -6.60 -23.70 21.24
C VAL A 39 -5.61 -23.53 20.09
N GLU A 40 -5.35 -24.57 19.32
CA GLU A 40 -4.48 -24.54 18.14
C GLU A 40 -4.97 -23.54 17.10
N SER A 41 -6.27 -23.53 16.81
CA SER A 41 -6.89 -22.56 15.89
C SER A 41 -6.81 -21.13 16.44
N LEU A 42 -7.06 -20.93 17.73
CA LEU A 42 -6.89 -19.62 18.38
C LEU A 42 -5.46 -19.10 18.24
N PHE A 43 -4.45 -19.90 18.56
CA PHE A 43 -3.05 -19.49 18.41
C PHE A 43 -2.63 -19.32 16.95
N THR A 44 -3.27 -20.00 16.01
CA THR A 44 -3.05 -19.81 14.57
C THR A 44 -3.62 -18.47 14.08
N PHE A 45 -4.82 -18.09 14.52
CA PHE A 45 -5.50 -16.88 14.05
C PHE A 45 -5.18 -15.62 14.85
N THR A 46 -4.80 -15.74 16.13
CA THR A 46 -4.46 -14.61 17.02
C THR A 46 -3.35 -13.72 16.47
N PRO A 47 -2.19 -14.24 16.02
CA PRO A 47 -1.14 -13.38 15.48
C PRO A 47 -1.59 -12.67 14.19
N LEU A 48 -2.36 -13.35 13.35
CA LEU A 48 -2.91 -12.75 12.12
C LEU A 48 -3.93 -11.65 12.44
N ALA A 49 -4.82 -11.87 13.40
CA ALA A 49 -5.79 -10.90 13.86
C ALA A 49 -5.12 -9.68 14.52
N PHE A 50 -4.03 -9.90 15.26
CA PHE A 50 -3.22 -8.84 15.86
C PHE A 50 -2.55 -7.97 14.79
N ILE A 51 -1.89 -8.58 13.79
CA ILE A 51 -1.31 -7.86 12.66
C ILE A 51 -2.39 -7.07 11.91
N PHE A 52 -3.53 -7.71 11.65
CA PHE A 52 -4.67 -7.06 11.00
C PHE A 52 -5.17 -5.85 11.80
N ALA A 53 -5.28 -5.96 13.12
CA ALA A 53 -5.70 -4.85 13.98
C ALA A 53 -4.72 -3.67 13.95
N ILE A 54 -3.41 -3.94 13.93
CA ILE A 54 -2.37 -2.91 13.78
C ILE A 54 -2.50 -2.22 12.42
N LEU A 55 -2.59 -3.01 11.35
CA LEU A 55 -2.73 -2.47 9.99
C LEU A 55 -4.02 -1.66 9.83
N GLN A 56 -5.13 -2.12 10.42
CA GLN A 56 -6.40 -1.42 10.39
C GLN A 56 -6.31 -0.08 11.12
N ARG A 57 -5.72 -0.05 12.32
CA ARG A 57 -5.52 1.20 13.08
C ARG A 57 -4.66 2.20 12.29
N TRP A 58 -3.56 1.73 11.72
CA TRP A 58 -2.71 2.57 10.88
C TRP A 58 -3.45 3.07 9.65
N PHE A 59 -4.24 2.21 8.99
CA PHE A 59 -5.05 2.59 7.83
C PHE A 59 -6.11 3.63 8.19
N ASP A 60 -6.80 3.48 9.32
CA ASP A 60 -7.83 4.44 9.75
C ASP A 60 -7.21 5.83 10.01
N ALA A 61 -6.00 5.87 10.58
CA ALA A 61 -5.25 7.11 10.77
C ALA A 61 -4.69 7.72 9.45
N ASN A 62 -4.34 6.89 8.47
CA ASN A 62 -3.64 7.29 7.24
C ASN A 62 -4.44 7.00 5.95
N SER A 63 -5.76 6.96 6.03
CA SER A 63 -6.63 6.40 4.99
C SER A 63 -6.45 7.08 3.63
N LEU A 64 -6.34 8.41 3.59
CA LEU A 64 -6.11 9.16 2.36
C LEU A 64 -4.79 8.76 1.68
N PHE A 65 -3.70 8.66 2.45
CA PHE A 65 -2.41 8.23 1.95
C PHE A 65 -2.46 6.78 1.46
N ALA A 66 -3.04 5.88 2.24
CA ALA A 66 -3.14 4.46 1.88
C ALA A 66 -3.94 4.24 0.59
N ILE A 67 -5.10 4.90 0.44
CA ILE A 67 -5.91 4.83 -0.78
C ILE A 67 -5.14 5.41 -1.97
N SER A 68 -4.47 6.55 -1.77
CA SER A 68 -3.67 7.19 -2.82
C SER A 68 -2.51 6.29 -3.27
N LEU A 69 -1.81 5.66 -2.33
CA LEU A 69 -0.70 4.75 -2.60
C LEU A 69 -1.18 3.54 -3.41
N VAL A 70 -2.28 2.91 -3.01
CA VAL A 70 -2.88 1.79 -3.77
C VAL A 70 -3.27 2.25 -5.18
N GLY A 71 -3.96 3.39 -5.30
CA GLY A 71 -4.37 3.93 -6.61
C GLY A 71 -3.19 4.20 -7.54
N VAL A 72 -2.11 4.79 -7.01
CA VAL A 72 -0.88 5.05 -7.76
C VAL A 72 -0.17 3.75 -8.14
N LEU A 73 -0.05 2.78 -7.24
CA LEU A 73 0.58 1.49 -7.54
C LEU A 73 -0.17 0.71 -8.63
N VAL A 74 -1.51 0.71 -8.58
CA VAL A 74 -2.35 0.12 -9.64
C VAL A 74 -2.13 0.85 -10.96
N THR A 75 -2.12 2.19 -10.94
CA THR A 75 -1.87 2.99 -12.14
C THR A 75 -0.47 2.72 -12.72
N ASN A 76 0.56 2.58 -11.88
CA ASN A 76 1.90 2.18 -12.31
C ASN A 76 1.90 0.82 -13.01
N GLY A 77 1.20 -0.16 -12.45
CA GLY A 77 1.04 -1.47 -13.07
C GLY A 77 0.37 -1.37 -14.45
N LEU A 78 -0.77 -0.67 -14.55
CA LEU A 78 -1.52 -0.53 -15.80
C LEU A 78 -0.71 0.21 -16.88
N VAL A 79 -0.17 1.38 -16.54
CA VAL A 79 0.60 2.23 -17.47
C VAL A 79 1.91 1.55 -17.86
N GLY A 80 2.63 0.96 -16.90
CA GLY A 80 3.86 0.23 -17.17
C GLY A 80 3.64 -1.01 -18.03
N GLY A 81 2.58 -1.78 -17.75
CA GLY A 81 2.21 -2.94 -18.55
C GLY A 81 1.87 -2.55 -19.99
N TYR A 82 1.04 -1.52 -20.17
CA TYR A 82 0.71 -0.99 -21.50
C TYR A 82 1.95 -0.44 -22.23
N PHE A 83 2.84 0.26 -21.52
CA PHE A 83 4.11 0.74 -22.08
C PHE A 83 4.96 -0.40 -22.66
N HIS A 84 5.22 -1.43 -21.86
CA HIS A 84 6.04 -2.56 -22.31
C HIS A 84 5.35 -3.39 -23.39
N TYR A 85 4.01 -3.49 -23.35
CA TYR A 85 3.22 -4.13 -24.41
C TYR A 85 3.37 -3.38 -25.74
N LYS A 86 3.18 -2.05 -25.76
CA LYS A 86 3.34 -1.21 -26.97
C LYS A 86 4.76 -1.24 -27.53
N LYS A 87 5.77 -1.40 -26.67
CA LYS A 87 7.19 -1.51 -27.04
C LYS A 87 7.63 -2.93 -27.42
N GLY A 88 6.76 -3.94 -27.31
CA GLY A 88 7.11 -5.34 -27.60
C GLY A 88 8.11 -5.96 -26.61
N THR A 89 8.24 -5.39 -25.41
CA THR A 89 9.20 -5.82 -24.37
C THR A 89 8.51 -6.37 -23.13
N PHE A 90 7.21 -6.70 -23.22
CA PHE A 90 6.45 -7.16 -22.08
C PHE A 90 6.82 -8.59 -21.69
N ASP A 91 7.33 -8.75 -20.48
CA ASP A 91 7.59 -10.03 -19.84
C ASP A 91 6.85 -10.08 -18.49
N LEU A 92 5.93 -11.04 -18.34
CA LEU A 92 5.04 -11.11 -17.18
C LEU A 92 5.80 -11.41 -15.86
N PRO A 93 6.73 -12.39 -15.78
CA PRO A 93 7.54 -12.61 -14.59
C PRO A 93 8.32 -11.37 -14.15
N THR A 94 8.99 -10.71 -15.10
CA THR A 94 9.75 -9.47 -14.81
C THR A 94 8.82 -8.36 -14.37
N PHE A 95 7.66 -8.18 -15.03
CA PHE A 95 6.67 -7.19 -14.67
C PHE A 95 6.16 -7.38 -13.24
N VAL A 96 5.77 -8.61 -12.86
CA VAL A 96 5.30 -8.93 -11.50
C VAL A 96 6.42 -8.69 -10.49
N LYS A 97 7.62 -9.21 -10.75
CA LYS A 97 8.78 -9.02 -9.86
C LYS A 97 9.08 -7.53 -9.63
N LYS A 98 9.11 -6.72 -10.68
CA LYS A 98 9.43 -5.28 -10.58
C LYS A 98 8.36 -4.48 -9.84
N ASN A 99 7.08 -4.86 -9.96
CA ASN A 99 6.00 -4.26 -9.19
C ASN A 99 6.07 -4.67 -7.71
N ILE A 100 6.35 -5.94 -7.41
CA ILE A 100 6.56 -6.41 -6.02
C ILE A 100 7.75 -5.70 -5.38
N GLU A 101 8.89 -5.60 -6.08
CA GLU A 101 10.07 -4.85 -5.62
C GLU A 101 9.71 -3.39 -5.30
N MET A 102 8.95 -2.73 -6.17
CA MET A 102 8.51 -1.35 -5.94
C MET A 102 7.65 -1.22 -4.67
N ILE A 103 6.64 -2.09 -4.52
CA ILE A 103 5.77 -2.09 -3.33
C ILE A 103 6.60 -2.30 -2.07
N ALA A 104 7.52 -3.28 -2.09
CA ALA A 104 8.39 -3.59 -0.97
C ALA A 104 9.28 -2.39 -0.59
N TYR A 105 9.95 -1.77 -1.57
CA TYR A 105 10.81 -0.61 -1.30
C TYR A 105 10.02 0.59 -0.77
N THR A 106 8.85 0.91 -1.34
CA THR A 106 8.00 1.98 -0.82
C THR A 106 7.58 1.70 0.62
N PHE A 107 7.18 0.46 0.93
CA PHE A 107 6.72 0.11 2.27
C PHE A 107 7.85 0.16 3.31
N VAL A 108 9.03 -0.38 2.98
CA VAL A 108 10.19 -0.37 3.88
C VAL A 108 10.63 1.06 4.20
N VAL A 109 10.79 1.91 3.16
CA VAL A 109 11.21 3.31 3.36
C VAL A 109 10.15 4.08 4.15
N TYR A 110 8.87 3.95 3.79
CA TYR A 110 7.77 4.58 4.51
C TYR A 110 7.76 4.17 5.98
N TYR A 111 7.83 2.86 6.27
CA TYR A 111 7.79 2.35 7.63
C TYR A 111 8.95 2.90 8.48
N CYS A 112 10.18 2.87 7.96
CA CYS A 112 11.33 3.40 8.69
C CYS A 112 11.17 4.88 9.05
N LEU A 113 10.68 5.70 8.11
CA LEU A 113 10.45 7.13 8.35
C LEU A 113 9.24 7.38 9.27
N TYR A 114 8.17 6.60 9.13
CA TYR A 114 6.97 6.70 9.96
C TYR A 114 7.26 6.39 11.43
N VAL A 115 8.07 5.36 11.71
CA VAL A 115 8.50 5.04 13.08
C VAL A 115 9.31 6.19 13.68
N LEU A 116 10.16 6.87 12.90
CA LEU A 116 10.86 8.07 13.38
C LEU A 116 9.89 9.19 13.73
N HIS A 117 8.88 9.42 12.90
CA HIS A 117 7.83 10.42 13.14
C HIS A 117 7.07 10.16 14.45
N GLU A 118 6.63 8.92 14.71
CA GLU A 118 5.86 8.55 15.92
C GLU A 118 6.61 8.82 17.24
N ASN A 119 7.94 8.91 17.20
CA ASN A 119 8.76 9.19 18.39
C ASN A 119 8.98 10.68 18.64
N ILE A 120 8.43 11.56 17.80
CA ILE A 120 8.54 13.02 17.93
C ILE A 120 7.24 13.55 18.55
N LYS A 121 7.34 14.47 19.51
CA LYS A 121 6.16 15.12 20.10
C LYS A 121 5.32 15.82 19.03
N GLU A 122 4.00 15.78 19.17
CA GLU A 122 3.09 16.43 18.22
C GLU A 122 3.31 17.95 18.23
N THR A 123 3.79 18.46 17.09
CA THR A 123 3.98 19.88 16.81
C THR A 123 3.63 20.15 15.35
N PHE A 124 3.49 21.42 14.97
CA PHE A 124 3.31 21.79 13.56
C PHE A 124 4.40 21.20 12.64
N SER A 125 5.65 21.21 13.09
CA SER A 125 6.78 20.64 12.35
C SER A 125 6.66 19.13 12.17
N THR A 126 6.09 18.42 13.15
CA THR A 126 5.86 16.96 13.10
C THR A 126 4.83 16.60 12.01
N ASN A 127 3.75 17.36 11.89
CA ASN A 127 2.76 17.18 10.82
C ASN A 127 3.35 17.47 9.42
N LEU A 128 4.20 18.48 9.30
CA LEU A 128 4.91 18.76 8.06
C LEU A 128 5.86 17.61 7.70
N PHE A 129 6.55 17.03 8.68
CA PHE A 129 7.40 15.87 8.48
C PHE A 129 6.60 14.66 7.97
N LEU A 130 5.44 14.36 8.56
CA LEU A 130 4.55 13.30 8.07
C LEU A 130 4.09 13.53 6.62
N ALA A 131 3.74 14.78 6.28
CA ALA A 131 3.37 15.13 4.92
C ALA A 131 4.53 14.88 3.93
N LEU A 132 5.76 15.23 4.31
CA LEU A 132 6.95 14.96 3.49
C LEU A 132 7.19 13.46 3.30
N ILE A 133 7.04 12.64 4.35
CA ILE A 133 7.14 11.18 4.26
C ILE A 133 6.11 10.62 3.28
N ASN A 134 4.86 11.07 3.37
CA ASN A 134 3.78 10.64 2.47
C ASN A 134 4.06 11.03 1.02
N VAL A 135 4.44 12.29 0.77
CA VAL A 135 4.73 12.80 -0.59
C VAL A 135 5.92 12.07 -1.21
N THR A 136 7.03 11.94 -0.48
CA THR A 136 8.24 11.26 -0.96
C THR A 136 7.98 9.78 -1.26
N SER A 137 7.18 9.11 -0.43
CA SER A 137 6.78 7.71 -0.64
C SER A 137 5.94 7.53 -1.91
N LEU A 138 4.99 8.44 -2.17
CA LEU A 138 4.18 8.44 -3.40
C LEU A 138 4.98 8.82 -4.63
N LEU A 139 5.97 9.69 -4.49
CA LEU A 139 6.77 10.18 -5.61
C LEU A 139 7.50 9.05 -6.34
N PHE A 140 7.92 8.01 -5.60
CA PHE A 140 8.63 6.88 -6.21
C PHE A 140 7.81 6.21 -7.34
N PRO A 141 6.60 5.68 -7.10
CA PRO A 141 5.77 5.14 -8.17
C PRO A 141 5.22 6.22 -9.12
N VAL A 142 4.84 7.41 -8.64
CA VAL A 142 4.34 8.52 -9.51
C VAL A 142 5.37 8.88 -10.57
N SER A 143 6.65 8.97 -10.22
CA SER A 143 7.69 9.33 -11.17
C SER A 143 7.86 8.34 -12.31
N LYS A 144 7.66 7.04 -12.05
CA LYS A 144 7.72 6.02 -13.10
C LYS A 144 6.52 6.11 -14.02
N ILE A 145 5.33 6.39 -13.48
CA ILE A 145 4.14 6.67 -14.27
C ILE A 145 4.39 7.85 -15.19
N CYS A 146 4.84 8.99 -14.66
CA CYS A 146 5.11 10.19 -15.46
C CYS A 146 6.11 9.90 -16.59
N LYS A 147 7.20 9.18 -16.32
CA LYS A 147 8.18 8.77 -17.36
C LYS A 147 7.54 7.90 -18.44
N ASN A 148 6.76 6.89 -18.06
CA ASN A 148 6.11 6.01 -19.01
C ASN A 148 5.07 6.76 -19.86
N VAL A 149 4.26 7.64 -19.26
CA VAL A 149 3.27 8.47 -19.96
C VAL A 149 3.95 9.47 -20.89
N PHE A 150 5.05 10.08 -20.47
CA PHE A 150 5.85 10.99 -21.31
C PHE A 150 6.30 10.30 -22.60
N ILE A 151 6.84 9.09 -22.48
CA ILE A 151 7.27 8.32 -23.65
C ILE A 151 6.07 7.85 -24.48
N LEU A 152 4.97 7.43 -23.85
CA LEU A 152 3.76 6.98 -24.55
C LEU A 152 3.05 8.09 -25.34
N SER A 153 3.17 9.33 -24.86
CA SER A 153 2.56 10.52 -25.44
C SER A 153 3.47 11.26 -26.43
N ASP A 154 4.64 10.71 -26.74
CA ASP A 154 5.66 11.32 -27.60
C ASP A 154 6.08 12.72 -27.09
N GLY A 155 6.24 12.84 -25.77
CA GLY A 155 6.69 14.07 -25.10
C GLY A 155 5.60 15.10 -24.83
N ARG A 156 4.33 14.81 -25.15
CA ARG A 156 3.22 15.75 -24.97
C ARG A 156 2.74 15.87 -23.51
N HIS A 157 2.84 14.79 -22.72
CA HIS A 157 2.35 14.80 -21.35
C HIS A 157 3.13 13.86 -20.41
N PRO A 158 3.49 14.29 -19.20
CA PRO A 158 3.45 15.67 -18.72
C PRO A 158 4.44 16.58 -19.47
N PRO A 159 4.28 17.91 -19.43
CA PRO A 159 5.20 18.82 -20.10
C PRO A 159 6.67 18.61 -19.68
N GLU A 160 7.61 18.83 -20.60
CA GLU A 160 9.03 18.58 -20.36
C GLU A 160 9.59 19.35 -19.16
N PHE A 161 9.18 20.62 -18.96
CA PHE A 161 9.60 21.40 -17.80
C PHE A 161 9.20 20.72 -16.47
N LEU A 162 8.02 20.08 -16.43
CA LEU A 162 7.55 19.37 -15.24
C LEU A 162 8.35 18.09 -15.02
N MET A 163 8.76 17.42 -16.10
CA MET A 163 9.67 16.27 -16.01
C MET A 163 11.03 16.69 -15.46
N VAL A 164 11.62 17.80 -15.92
CA VAL A 164 12.90 18.31 -15.39
C VAL A 164 12.79 18.64 -13.90
N LYS A 165 11.74 19.36 -13.49
CA LYS A 165 11.47 19.66 -12.06
C LYS A 165 11.31 18.38 -11.23
N LEU A 166 10.59 17.40 -11.75
CA LEU A 166 10.42 16.09 -11.11
C LEU A 166 11.77 15.36 -10.94
N TYR A 167 12.61 15.36 -11.97
CA TYR A 167 13.95 14.77 -11.88
C TYR A 167 14.85 15.49 -10.87
N ASN A 168 14.81 16.82 -10.84
CA ASN A 168 15.58 17.61 -9.88
C ASN A 168 15.11 17.38 -8.45
N PHE A 169 13.80 17.36 -8.22
CA PHE A 169 13.23 17.05 -6.90
C PHE A 169 13.62 15.66 -6.41
N GLN A 170 13.60 14.65 -7.29
CA GLN A 170 14.08 13.31 -6.94
C GLN A 170 15.55 13.29 -6.49
N LYS A 171 16.39 14.17 -7.07
CA LYS A 171 17.82 14.25 -6.75
C LYS A 171 18.10 15.11 -5.51
N ARG A 172 17.37 16.21 -5.33
CA ARG A 172 17.70 17.28 -4.38
C ARG A 172 16.73 17.39 -3.20
N GLY A 173 15.53 16.82 -3.31
CA GLY A 173 14.48 16.92 -2.28
C GLY A 173 13.87 18.31 -2.14
N ASP A 174 14.14 19.23 -3.08
CA ASP A 174 13.67 20.61 -3.02
C ASP A 174 12.31 20.80 -3.72
N LEU A 175 11.26 21.04 -2.93
CA LEU A 175 9.90 21.31 -3.42
C LEU A 175 9.75 22.73 -3.97
N GLN A 176 10.66 23.66 -3.64
CA GLN A 176 10.55 25.07 -4.00
C GLN A 176 10.58 25.27 -5.52
N GLU A 177 11.37 24.47 -6.24
CA GLU A 177 11.44 24.48 -7.70
C GLU A 177 10.06 24.23 -8.38
N PHE A 178 9.12 23.54 -7.72
CA PHE A 178 7.76 23.35 -8.25
C PHE A 178 6.87 24.59 -8.08
N PHE A 179 7.11 25.38 -7.04
CA PHE A 179 6.32 26.57 -6.69
C PHE A 179 6.89 27.86 -7.27
N GLU A 180 8.17 27.84 -7.68
CA GLU A 180 8.77 28.92 -8.47
C GLU A 180 8.18 28.90 -9.89
N SER A 181 7.15 29.75 -10.09
CA SER A 181 6.78 30.25 -11.41
C SER A 181 7.89 31.18 -11.87
N LYS A 182 8.33 31.07 -13.13
CA LYS A 182 9.10 32.15 -13.77
C LYS A 182 8.36 33.46 -13.47
N LYS A 183 8.98 34.35 -12.69
CA LYS A 183 8.65 35.76 -12.76
C LYS A 183 9.18 36.19 -14.12
N ASP A 184 8.27 36.43 -15.06
CA ASP A 184 8.59 37.23 -16.24
C ASP A 184 8.94 38.66 -15.81
#